data_AF-A0A5J6XLK3-F1
#
_entry.id   AF-A0A5J6XLK3-F1
#
_cell.length_a   1.000
_cell.length_b   1.000
_cell.length_c   1.000
_cell.angle_alpha   90.00
_cell.angle_beta   90.00
_cell.angle_gamma   90.00
#
_symmetry.space_group_name_H-M   'P 1'
#
loop_
_entity.id
_entity.type
_entity.pdbx_description
1 polymer ?
#
loop_
_entity_poly.entity_id
_entity_poly.type
_entity_poly.pdbx_seq_one_letter_code
_entity_poly.pdbx_strand_id
1 'polypeptide(L)'
;MNSLLMNTNNRQFIQIAMAVILAMVVGVFAALPLVYLPIIILIIAVIFFFPLSVERIFTFIALSIFIDRSFITFQGSYIRIFQILFLALFLKFAIEYLLSRREIVHAPLFILINLWVFSYFFSIGHLISVGDFWESVVGQLFLNLFYFISVQCIYSKGLSYFDKILKYTIISGVIVTFVGILQWIGFFFGFEFGLSHYEEIGIPRPSSFAHEPDWYGLFAGYSAVWFVVMYLRKDSRLFSQLFILIGMFMCFVGVFISMARASILSLIVAILFILIITKNMRAIKLLASSAIIMIVGAMVLFIINQDIFMKVYDRFNPSTSLETDQGAADSRFASIQLMLDYIPKHPLVGNGSGGMSELSMRDDIRQEYIYGGELNAGKGNANIFLTVLFDTGIIGLIIFLLILGRAAWMILSVYHKSNFIPLGFLAASIFILVDFNFNNGFRMGFVWFHAALIASYFLLIRKEKRRLNTIPGGELDR
;
A
#
# COMPACT_ATOMS: atom_id res chain seq x y z
N MET A 1 29.56 28.36 13.62
CA MET A 1 28.17 27.89 13.41
C MET A 1 27.94 27.33 12.00
N ASN A 2 28.35 28.03 10.93
CA ASN A 2 28.17 27.55 9.55
C ASN A 2 28.92 26.24 9.21
N SER A 3 30.10 25.98 9.79
CA SER A 3 30.82 24.72 9.59
C SER A 3 30.16 23.50 10.25
N LEU A 4 29.49 23.69 11.40
CA LEU A 4 28.74 22.65 12.09
C LEU A 4 27.44 22.30 11.33
N LEU A 5 26.75 23.30 10.79
CA LEU A 5 25.53 23.11 9.99
C LEU A 5 25.82 22.43 8.63
N MET A 6 26.95 22.75 7.99
CA MET A 6 27.39 22.06 6.78
C MET A 6 27.66 20.56 7.04
N ASN A 7 28.25 20.23 8.19
CA ASN A 7 28.58 18.83 8.53
C ASN A 7 27.31 17.98 8.79
N THR A 8 26.26 18.57 9.39
CA THR A 8 24.99 17.86 9.60
C THR A 8 24.25 17.58 8.30
N ASN A 9 24.21 18.53 7.35
CA ASN A 9 23.55 18.33 6.06
C ASN A 9 24.27 17.28 5.20
N ASN A 10 25.61 17.31 5.17
CA ASN A 10 26.39 16.36 4.40
C ASN A 10 26.24 14.93 4.97
N ARG A 11 26.24 14.78 6.31
CA ARG A 11 25.94 13.50 6.97
C ARG A 11 24.54 12.98 6.66
N GLN A 12 23.53 13.86 6.66
CA GLN A 12 22.17 13.47 6.31
C GLN A 12 22.07 13.01 4.85
N PHE A 13 22.70 13.75 3.92
CA PHE A 13 22.73 13.37 2.50
C PHE A 13 23.38 11.99 2.28
N ILE A 14 24.57 11.77 2.84
CA ILE A 14 25.28 10.48 2.77
C ILE A 14 24.42 9.36 3.32
N GLN A 15 23.73 9.58 4.44
CA GLN A 15 22.86 8.57 5.06
C GLN A 15 21.62 8.27 4.21
N ILE A 16 21.03 9.28 3.57
CA ILE A 16 19.90 9.08 2.65
C ILE A 16 20.37 8.30 1.42
N ALA A 17 21.52 8.67 0.85
CA ALA A 17 22.11 7.95 -0.27
C ALA A 17 22.38 6.49 0.11
N MET A 18 22.96 6.23 1.30
CA MET A 18 23.16 4.88 1.81
C MET A 18 21.84 4.13 2.01
N ALA A 19 20.78 4.77 2.53
CA ALA A 19 19.48 4.14 2.69
C ALA A 19 18.83 3.82 1.34
N VAL A 20 18.94 4.70 0.35
CA VAL A 20 18.45 4.45 -1.01
C VAL A 20 19.24 3.32 -1.66
N ILE A 21 20.57 3.34 -1.56
CA ILE A 21 21.44 2.26 -2.04
C ILE A 21 21.08 0.95 -1.35
N LEU A 22 20.93 0.94 -0.03
CA LEU A 22 20.54 -0.26 0.71
C LEU A 22 19.15 -0.75 0.31
N ALA A 23 18.17 0.14 0.06
CA ALA A 23 16.84 -0.24 -0.40
C ALA A 23 16.89 -0.87 -1.79
N MET A 24 17.66 -0.28 -2.71
CA MET A 24 17.86 -0.80 -4.05
C MET A 24 18.62 -2.14 -4.01
N VAL A 25 19.69 -2.22 -3.24
CA VAL A 25 20.49 -3.43 -3.04
C VAL A 25 19.61 -4.54 -2.48
N VAL A 26 18.87 -4.28 -1.40
CA VAL A 26 17.93 -5.24 -0.80
C VAL A 26 16.82 -5.62 -1.78
N GLY A 27 16.28 -4.66 -2.55
CA GLY A 27 15.27 -4.91 -3.58
C GLY A 27 15.79 -5.76 -4.75
N VAL A 28 17.04 -5.57 -5.17
CA VAL A 28 17.72 -6.37 -6.20
C VAL A 28 18.03 -7.77 -5.68
N PHE A 29 18.61 -7.88 -4.47
CA PHE A 29 18.86 -9.15 -3.80
C PHE A 29 17.56 -9.91 -3.52
N ALA A 30 16.44 -9.20 -3.35
CA ALA A 30 15.13 -9.82 -3.19
C ALA A 30 14.58 -10.52 -4.44
N ALA A 31 15.24 -10.38 -5.58
CA ALA A 31 14.95 -11.15 -6.78
C ALA A 31 15.85 -12.40 -6.93
N LEU A 32 16.79 -12.66 -6.01
CA LEU A 32 17.76 -13.75 -6.13
C LEU A 32 17.34 -15.05 -5.37
N PRO A 33 17.82 -16.23 -5.77
CA PRO A 33 17.52 -17.53 -5.15
C PRO A 33 17.89 -17.68 -3.66
N LEU A 34 17.28 -18.66 -2.98
CA LEU A 34 17.44 -18.95 -1.54
C LEU A 34 18.90 -19.19 -1.08
N VAL A 35 19.80 -19.56 -2.00
CA VAL A 35 21.24 -19.76 -1.74
C VAL A 35 21.91 -18.51 -1.14
N TYR A 36 21.33 -17.32 -1.35
CA TYR A 36 21.87 -16.07 -0.82
C TYR A 36 21.40 -15.73 0.61
N LEU A 37 20.62 -16.59 1.29
CA LEU A 37 20.12 -16.37 2.65
C LEU A 37 21.19 -15.94 3.67
N PRO A 38 22.43 -16.48 3.67
CA PRO A 38 23.49 -16.02 4.59
C PRO A 38 23.88 -14.55 4.40
N ILE A 39 23.84 -14.03 3.16
CA ILE A 39 24.12 -12.63 2.85
C ILE A 39 23.02 -11.73 3.42
N ILE A 40 21.76 -12.17 3.36
CA ILE A 40 20.65 -11.45 3.97
C ILE A 40 20.74 -11.46 5.49
N ILE A 41 21.02 -12.62 6.10
CA ILE A 41 21.23 -12.70 7.56
C ILE A 41 22.38 -11.76 7.95
N LEU A 42 23.44 -11.69 7.15
CA LEU A 42 24.53 -10.73 7.35
C LEU A 42 24.06 -9.29 7.22
N ILE A 43 23.22 -8.93 6.24
CA ILE A 43 22.64 -7.58 6.11
C ILE A 43 21.76 -7.24 7.32
N ILE A 44 20.91 -8.18 7.77
CA ILE A 44 20.06 -8.01 8.96
C ILE A 44 20.94 -7.83 10.20
N ALA A 45 21.95 -8.68 10.35
CA ALA A 45 22.92 -8.58 11.43
C ALA A 45 23.65 -7.24 11.37
N VAL A 46 24.07 -6.78 10.20
CA VAL A 46 24.68 -5.46 10.01
C VAL A 46 23.70 -4.36 10.43
N ILE A 47 22.42 -4.41 10.01
CA ILE A 47 21.41 -3.41 10.43
C ILE A 47 21.21 -3.44 11.96
N PHE A 48 21.22 -4.63 12.56
CA PHE A 48 20.97 -4.82 13.99
C PHE A 48 22.18 -4.42 14.85
N PHE A 49 23.39 -4.78 14.44
CA PHE A 49 24.65 -4.50 15.14
C PHE A 49 25.21 -3.12 14.81
N PHE A 50 24.82 -2.49 13.70
CA PHE A 50 25.14 -1.09 13.48
C PHE A 50 24.32 -0.19 14.42
N PRO A 51 24.91 0.91 14.91
CA PRO A 51 24.23 1.88 15.78
C PRO A 51 23.24 2.78 15.01
N LEU A 52 22.35 2.20 14.19
CA LEU A 52 21.28 2.93 13.51
C LEU A 52 20.18 3.29 14.51
N SER A 53 19.84 4.57 14.68
CA SER A 53 18.71 4.95 15.54
C SER A 53 17.39 4.37 15.04
N VAL A 54 16.42 4.17 15.95
CA VAL A 54 15.03 3.77 15.62
C VAL A 54 14.46 4.62 14.49
N GLU A 55 14.74 5.92 14.50
CA GLU A 55 14.30 6.86 13.47
C GLU A 55 14.80 6.53 12.07
N ARG A 56 16.05 6.05 11.95
CA ARG A 56 16.66 5.73 10.65
C ARG A 56 16.10 4.43 10.11
N ILE A 57 15.97 3.41 10.96
CA ILE A 57 15.35 2.14 10.60
C ILE A 57 13.90 2.40 10.14
N PHE A 58 13.15 3.22 10.87
CA PHE A 58 11.77 3.56 10.49
C PHE A 58 11.69 4.39 9.20
N THR A 59 12.65 5.31 8.97
CA THR A 59 12.75 6.02 7.67
C THR A 59 13.01 5.04 6.52
N PHE A 60 13.84 4.02 6.76
CA PHE A 60 14.13 2.97 5.78
C PHE A 60 12.90 2.09 5.49
N ILE A 61 12.11 1.76 6.51
CA ILE A 61 10.81 1.10 6.33
C ILE A 61 9.89 1.97 5.46
N ALA A 62 9.77 3.27 5.76
CA ALA A 62 8.95 4.18 4.95
C ALA A 62 9.39 4.22 3.47
N LEU A 63 10.71 4.16 3.22
CA LEU A 63 11.28 4.13 1.87
C LEU A 63 11.09 2.78 1.15
N SER A 64 10.91 1.69 1.90
CA SER A 64 10.79 0.32 1.36
C SER A 64 9.38 -0.26 1.49
N ILE A 65 8.39 0.53 1.93
CA ILE A 65 7.05 0.02 2.28
C ILE A 65 6.27 -0.57 1.10
N PHE A 66 6.60 -0.16 -0.14
CA PHE A 66 6.04 -0.69 -1.37
C PHE A 66 6.90 -1.76 -2.04
N ILE A 67 8.00 -2.18 -1.42
CA ILE A 67 8.82 -3.30 -1.89
C ILE A 67 8.18 -4.58 -1.33
N ASP A 68 7.33 -5.20 -2.14
CA ASP A 68 6.51 -6.35 -1.75
C ASP A 68 7.19 -7.70 -2.05
N ARG A 69 8.07 -7.71 -3.06
CA ARG A 69 8.79 -8.91 -3.49
C ARG A 69 9.71 -9.41 -2.37
N SER A 70 9.54 -10.67 -2.02
CA SER A 70 10.38 -11.39 -1.07
C SER A 70 11.10 -12.54 -1.76
N PHE A 71 12.31 -12.81 -1.27
CA PHE A 71 13.17 -13.93 -1.62
C PHE A 71 13.10 -15.06 -0.58
N ILE A 72 12.50 -14.79 0.60
CA ILE A 72 12.32 -15.80 1.64
C ILE A 72 10.87 -16.27 1.60
N THR A 73 10.68 -17.46 1.07
CA THR A 73 9.45 -18.22 1.31
C THR A 73 9.65 -19.08 2.55
N PHE A 74 8.74 -18.97 3.51
CA PHE A 74 8.69 -19.85 4.67
C PHE A 74 7.30 -20.50 4.68
N GLN A 75 7.27 -21.82 4.48
CA GLN A 75 6.02 -22.60 4.39
C GLN A 75 5.01 -22.03 3.37
N GLY A 76 5.50 -21.62 2.19
CA GLY A 76 4.66 -21.04 1.13
C GLY A 76 4.33 -19.55 1.31
N SER A 77 4.66 -18.94 2.45
CA SER A 77 4.43 -17.51 2.70
C SER A 77 5.69 -16.68 2.47
N TYR A 78 5.53 -15.58 1.72
CA TYR A 78 6.59 -14.63 1.38
C TYR A 78 6.86 -13.67 2.55
N ILE A 79 8.11 -13.62 3.04
CA ILE A 79 8.53 -12.69 4.11
C ILE A 79 9.01 -11.37 3.50
N ARG A 80 8.15 -10.36 3.49
CA ARG A 80 8.42 -9.07 2.85
C ARG A 80 9.54 -8.31 3.57
N ILE A 81 10.29 -7.49 2.83
CA ILE A 81 11.45 -6.76 3.38
C ILE A 81 11.04 -5.89 4.58
N PHE A 82 9.91 -5.19 4.51
CA PHE A 82 9.45 -4.38 5.63
C PHE A 82 9.20 -5.20 6.89
N GLN A 83 8.82 -6.48 6.77
CA GLN A 83 8.55 -7.33 7.94
C GLN A 83 9.85 -7.64 8.70
N ILE A 84 10.93 -7.92 7.96
CA ILE A 84 12.27 -8.14 8.51
C ILE A 84 12.76 -6.86 9.21
N LEU A 85 12.66 -5.72 8.52
CA LEU A 85 13.06 -4.43 9.06
C LEU A 85 12.24 -4.03 10.27
N PHE A 86 10.94 -4.35 10.26
CA PHE A 86 10.05 -4.09 11.36
C PHE A 86 10.42 -4.92 12.60
N LEU A 87 10.81 -6.18 12.45
CA LEU A 87 11.24 -6.99 13.59
C LEU A 87 12.46 -6.37 14.29
N ALA A 88 13.44 -5.91 13.52
CA ALA A 88 14.61 -5.19 14.05
C ALA A 88 14.21 -3.87 14.72
N LEU A 89 13.31 -3.10 14.09
CA LEU A 89 12.75 -1.87 14.67
C LEU A 89 12.04 -2.15 15.99
N PHE A 90 11.18 -3.17 16.03
CA PHE A 90 10.39 -3.52 17.20
C PHE A 90 11.28 -3.90 18.38
N LEU A 91 12.28 -4.75 18.17
CA LEU A 91 13.20 -5.15 19.22
C LEU A 91 13.99 -3.95 19.76
N LYS A 92 14.48 -3.08 18.87
CA LYS A 92 15.17 -1.85 19.26
C LYS A 92 14.25 -0.88 20.00
N PHE A 93 13.02 -0.71 19.51
CA PHE A 93 12.01 0.12 20.15
C PHE A 93 11.67 -0.41 21.55
N ALA A 94 11.51 -1.73 21.72
CA ALA A 94 11.24 -2.35 23.01
C ALA A 94 12.38 -2.13 24.01
N ILE A 95 13.64 -2.31 23.58
CA ILE A 95 14.81 -2.04 24.43
C ILE A 95 14.89 -0.55 24.80
N GLU A 96 14.78 0.36 23.82
CA GLU A 96 14.76 1.80 24.10
C GLU A 96 13.61 2.16 25.04
N TYR A 97 12.44 1.56 24.86
CA TYR A 97 11.26 1.80 25.69
C TYR A 97 11.50 1.37 27.14
N LEU A 98 11.99 0.15 27.36
CA LEU A 98 12.31 -0.38 28.69
C LEU A 98 13.37 0.47 29.40
N LEU A 99 14.37 0.95 28.68
CA LEU A 99 15.46 1.75 29.26
C LEU A 99 15.10 3.23 29.48
N SER A 100 14.36 3.85 28.55
CA SER A 100 14.14 5.30 28.54
C SER A 100 12.81 5.75 29.16
N ARG A 101 11.99 4.82 29.70
CA ARG A 101 10.70 5.11 30.34
C ARG A 101 9.81 6.08 29.54
N ARG A 102 9.75 5.88 28.21
CA ARG A 102 8.92 6.74 27.34
C ARG A 102 7.45 6.58 27.70
N GLU A 103 6.69 7.66 27.58
CA GLU A 103 5.24 7.60 27.68
C GLU A 103 4.65 6.93 26.43
N ILE A 104 3.76 5.95 26.63
CA ILE A 104 2.99 5.35 25.54
C ILE A 104 1.80 6.25 25.23
N VAL A 105 1.66 6.59 23.97
CA VAL A 105 0.53 7.38 23.50
C VAL A 105 -0.59 6.45 23.09
N HIS A 106 -1.81 6.76 23.49
CA HIS A 106 -2.97 5.97 23.10
C HIS A 106 -3.22 6.08 21.58
N ALA A 107 -3.03 4.98 20.86
CA ALA A 107 -3.24 4.89 19.41
C ALA A 107 -4.74 4.73 19.10
N PRO A 108 -5.39 5.69 18.41
CA PRO A 108 -6.87 5.77 18.33
C PRO A 108 -7.60 4.59 17.70
N LEU A 109 -6.95 3.78 16.87
CA LEU A 109 -7.56 2.61 16.23
C LEU A 109 -7.20 1.29 16.92
N PHE A 110 -6.25 1.30 17.85
CA PHE A 110 -5.67 0.08 18.41
C PHE A 110 -6.71 -0.85 19.03
N ILE A 111 -7.64 -0.31 19.84
CA ILE A 111 -8.70 -1.10 20.45
C ILE A 111 -9.63 -1.69 19.39
N LEU A 112 -10.09 -0.89 18.43
CA LEU A 112 -11.00 -1.36 17.38
C LEU A 112 -10.37 -2.46 16.52
N ILE A 113 -9.09 -2.32 16.18
CA ILE A 113 -8.34 -3.34 15.46
C ILE A 113 -8.25 -4.63 16.27
N ASN A 114 -7.89 -4.56 17.57
CA ASN A 114 -7.81 -5.75 18.40
C ASN A 114 -9.19 -6.42 18.56
N LEU A 115 -10.26 -5.65 18.68
CA LEU A 115 -11.63 -6.19 18.70
C LEU A 115 -11.99 -6.86 17.37
N TRP A 116 -11.55 -6.29 16.25
CA TRP A 116 -11.75 -6.90 14.93
C TRP A 116 -10.97 -8.21 14.79
N VAL A 117 -9.70 -8.25 15.20
CA VAL A 117 -8.92 -9.51 15.23
C VAL A 117 -9.53 -10.52 16.20
N PHE A 118 -10.02 -10.07 17.36
CA PHE A 118 -10.69 -10.94 18.32
C PHE A 118 -11.97 -11.56 17.74
N SER A 119 -12.69 -10.85 16.85
CA SER A 119 -13.87 -11.39 16.19
C SER A 119 -13.59 -12.64 15.34
N TYR A 120 -12.34 -12.86 14.91
CA TYR A 120 -11.95 -14.07 14.18
C TYR A 120 -12.21 -15.32 15.04
N PHE A 121 -11.99 -15.24 16.36
CA PHE A 121 -12.13 -16.37 17.27
C PHE A 121 -13.59 -16.80 17.48
N PHE A 122 -14.58 -16.00 17.09
CA PHE A 122 -15.98 -16.42 17.13
C PHE A 122 -16.32 -17.52 16.12
N SER A 123 -15.46 -17.72 15.11
CA SER A 123 -15.60 -18.78 14.10
C SER A 123 -14.88 -20.09 14.47
N ILE A 124 -14.21 -20.17 15.63
CA ILE A 124 -13.29 -21.27 15.95
C ILE A 124 -13.94 -22.67 15.94
N GLY A 125 -15.24 -22.74 16.21
CA GLY A 125 -16.00 -24.00 16.23
C GLY A 125 -16.29 -24.61 14.85
N HIS A 126 -16.09 -23.86 13.77
CA HIS A 126 -16.46 -24.24 12.41
C HIS A 126 -15.48 -23.70 11.36
N LEU A 127 -14.20 -23.65 11.73
CA LEU A 127 -13.13 -23.23 10.82
C LEU A 127 -13.05 -24.15 9.60
N ILE A 128 -12.99 -23.55 8.41
CA ILE A 128 -12.73 -24.29 7.17
C ILE A 128 -11.28 -24.81 7.13
N SER A 129 -10.31 -23.97 7.52
CA SER A 129 -8.89 -24.28 7.55
C SER A 129 -8.25 -23.74 8.81
N VAL A 130 -7.71 -24.64 9.65
CA VAL A 130 -7.03 -24.26 10.90
C VAL A 130 -5.69 -23.58 10.61
N GLY A 131 -4.98 -24.03 9.56
CA GLY A 131 -3.67 -23.46 9.17
C GLY A 131 -3.81 -22.00 8.71
N ASP A 132 -4.69 -21.75 7.74
CA ASP A 132 -4.90 -20.41 7.19
C ASP A 132 -5.51 -19.45 8.23
N PHE A 133 -6.30 -19.98 9.15
CA PHE A 133 -6.82 -19.23 10.28
C PHE A 133 -5.69 -18.66 11.14
N TRP A 134 -4.78 -19.51 11.61
CA TRP A 134 -3.66 -19.07 12.43
C TRP A 134 -2.70 -18.15 11.67
N GLU A 135 -2.45 -18.44 10.39
CA GLU A 135 -1.64 -17.54 9.55
C GLU A 135 -2.27 -16.15 9.46
N SER A 136 -3.59 -16.09 9.26
CA SER A 136 -4.34 -14.85 9.20
C SER A 136 -4.32 -14.09 10.54
N VAL A 137 -4.56 -14.78 11.66
CA VAL A 137 -4.53 -14.17 13.01
C VAL A 137 -3.15 -13.61 13.33
N VAL A 138 -2.09 -14.41 13.15
CA VAL A 138 -0.71 -13.99 13.43
C VAL A 138 -0.31 -12.82 12.53
N GLY A 139 -0.64 -12.88 11.23
CA GLY A 139 -0.41 -11.81 10.29
C GLY A 139 -1.08 -10.50 10.71
N GLN A 140 -2.35 -10.55 11.14
CA GLN A 140 -3.06 -9.35 11.59
C GLN A 140 -2.53 -8.78 12.92
N LEU A 141 -2.16 -9.63 13.87
CA LEU A 141 -1.52 -9.20 15.12
C LEU A 141 -0.18 -8.50 14.84
N PHE A 142 0.61 -9.05 13.92
CA PHE A 142 1.85 -8.44 13.46
C PHE A 142 1.62 -7.07 12.84
N LEU A 143 0.64 -6.94 11.94
CA LEU A 143 0.31 -5.68 11.27
C LEU A 143 -0.26 -4.63 12.24
N ASN A 144 -1.04 -5.05 13.23
CA ASN A 144 -1.52 -4.18 14.31
C ASN A 144 -0.36 -3.68 15.19
N LEU A 145 0.59 -4.55 15.52
CA LEU A 145 1.81 -4.14 16.23
C LEU A 145 2.61 -3.15 15.38
N PHE A 146 2.72 -3.38 14.07
CA PHE A 146 3.37 -2.47 13.13
C PHE A 146 2.69 -1.10 13.11
N TYR A 147 1.36 -1.06 13.04
CA TYR A 147 0.58 0.18 13.16
C TYR A 147 0.88 0.90 14.47
N PHE A 148 0.81 0.19 15.61
CA PHE A 148 1.01 0.78 16.93
C PHE A 148 2.40 1.41 17.06
N ILE A 149 3.46 0.66 16.72
CA ILE A 149 4.85 1.14 16.81
C ILE A 149 5.09 2.32 15.86
N SER A 150 4.51 2.27 14.66
CA SER A 150 4.57 3.38 13.71
C SER A 150 4.00 4.67 14.31
N VAL A 151 2.84 4.58 14.98
CA VAL A 151 2.23 5.73 15.67
C VAL A 151 3.13 6.26 16.79
N GLN A 152 3.71 5.39 17.63
CA GLN A 152 4.61 5.82 18.70
C GLN A 152 5.86 6.53 18.16
N CYS A 153 6.49 5.95 17.14
CA CYS A 153 7.69 6.50 16.50
C CYS A 153 7.43 7.88 15.91
N ILE A 154 6.35 8.03 15.15
CA ILE A 154 6.03 9.30 14.49
C ILE A 154 5.62 10.37 15.52
N TYR A 155 4.71 10.03 16.43
CA TYR A 155 4.19 10.99 17.40
C TYR A 155 5.29 11.53 18.33
N SER A 156 6.18 10.66 18.81
CA SER A 156 7.27 11.06 19.73
C SER A 156 8.25 12.05 19.10
N LYS A 157 8.37 12.07 17.77
CA LYS A 157 9.31 12.92 17.03
C LYS A 157 8.68 14.18 16.44
N GLY A 158 7.36 14.30 16.45
CA GLY A 158 6.66 15.53 16.06
C GLY A 158 6.39 15.68 14.57
N LEU A 159 5.87 16.86 14.19
CA LEU A 159 5.41 17.16 12.83
C LEU A 159 6.52 17.14 11.77
N SER A 160 7.73 17.60 12.11
CA SER A 160 8.86 17.58 11.15
C SER A 160 9.26 16.17 10.75
N TYR A 161 9.22 15.23 11.70
CA TYR A 161 9.49 13.82 11.42
C TYR A 161 8.33 13.16 10.68
N PHE A 162 7.08 13.52 11.00
CA PHE A 162 5.91 13.09 10.22
C PHE A 162 6.06 13.48 8.73
N ASP A 163 6.38 14.74 8.44
CA ASP A 163 6.58 15.21 7.05
C ASP A 163 7.68 14.42 6.35
N LYS A 164 8.78 14.15 7.07
CA LYS A 164 9.88 13.33 6.58
C LYS A 164 9.39 11.94 6.20
N ILE A 165 8.63 11.26 7.06
CA ILE A 165 8.13 9.92 6.80
C ILE A 165 7.13 9.89 5.63
N LEU A 166 6.21 10.85 5.58
CA LEU A 166 5.28 10.99 4.45
C LEU A 166 6.04 11.20 3.13
N LYS A 167 7.06 12.06 3.14
CA LYS A 167 7.95 12.28 2.00
C LYS A 167 8.62 10.99 1.52
N TYR A 168 9.24 10.22 2.42
CA TYR A 168 9.90 8.96 2.03
C TYR A 168 8.93 7.89 1.55
N THR A 169 7.71 7.86 2.08
CA THR A 169 6.64 6.97 1.60
C THR A 169 6.29 7.28 0.14
N ILE A 170 6.12 8.57 -0.20
CA ILE A 170 5.82 8.98 -1.58
C ILE A 170 7.01 8.68 -2.51
N ILE A 171 8.24 8.93 -2.05
CA ILE A 171 9.47 8.56 -2.78
C ILE A 171 9.53 7.07 -3.06
N SER A 172 9.15 6.22 -2.10
CA SER A 172 9.08 4.77 -2.28
C SER A 172 8.24 4.41 -3.51
N GLY A 173 7.05 5.01 -3.66
CA GLY A 173 6.20 4.76 -4.83
C GLY A 173 6.80 5.27 -6.14
N VAL A 174 7.55 6.37 -6.11
CA VAL A 174 8.31 6.86 -7.30
C VAL A 174 9.41 5.89 -7.68
N ILE A 175 10.15 5.33 -6.71
CA ILE A 175 11.21 4.34 -6.97
C ILE A 175 10.61 3.09 -7.61
N VAL A 176 9.53 2.56 -7.02
CA VAL A 176 8.80 1.41 -7.58
C VAL A 176 8.32 1.71 -9.00
N THR A 177 7.69 2.86 -9.22
CA THR A 177 7.26 3.33 -10.54
C THR A 177 8.40 3.39 -11.55
N PHE A 178 9.52 4.01 -11.16
CA PHE A 178 10.68 4.18 -12.02
C PHE A 178 11.24 2.82 -12.48
N VAL A 179 11.40 1.88 -11.54
CA VAL A 179 11.87 0.53 -11.86
C VAL A 179 10.90 -0.20 -12.78
N GLY A 180 9.58 -0.07 -12.57
CA GLY A 180 8.59 -0.66 -13.48
C GLY A 180 8.64 -0.09 -14.89
N ILE A 181 8.83 1.23 -15.02
CA ILE A 181 9.04 1.88 -16.33
C ILE A 181 10.32 1.35 -17.00
N LEU A 182 11.42 1.21 -16.26
CA LEU A 182 12.67 0.67 -16.81
C LEU A 182 12.53 -0.80 -17.26
N GLN A 183 11.80 -1.63 -16.51
CA GLN A 183 11.50 -3.01 -16.92
C GLN A 183 10.69 -3.04 -18.21
N TRP A 184 9.67 -2.18 -18.33
CA TRP A 184 8.85 -2.09 -19.53
C TRP A 184 9.63 -1.59 -20.75
N ILE A 185 10.50 -0.59 -20.58
CA ILE A 185 11.40 -0.12 -21.65
C ILE A 185 12.41 -1.21 -22.03
N GLY A 186 13.01 -1.87 -21.03
CA GLY A 186 14.00 -2.94 -21.22
C GLY A 186 13.46 -4.09 -22.05
N PHE A 187 12.18 -4.42 -21.90
CA PHE A 187 11.51 -5.42 -22.73
C PHE A 187 11.66 -5.18 -24.23
N PHE A 188 11.45 -3.94 -24.68
CA PHE A 188 11.59 -3.59 -26.10
C PHE A 188 13.05 -3.59 -26.60
N PHE A 189 14.01 -3.64 -25.68
CA PHE A 189 15.44 -3.86 -25.97
C PHE A 189 15.87 -5.33 -25.80
N GLY A 190 14.93 -6.26 -25.55
CA GLY A 190 15.20 -7.69 -25.39
C GLY A 190 15.54 -8.13 -23.96
N PHE A 191 15.31 -7.28 -22.95
CA PHE A 191 15.48 -7.67 -21.53
C PHE A 191 14.15 -8.11 -20.92
N GLU A 192 14.04 -9.38 -20.54
CA GLU A 192 12.80 -9.97 -19.97
C GLU A 192 12.71 -9.91 -18.43
N PHE A 193 13.51 -9.06 -17.78
CA PHE A 193 13.58 -9.02 -16.32
C PHE A 193 12.35 -8.32 -15.69
N GLY A 194 11.67 -9.01 -14.77
CA GLY A 194 10.64 -8.42 -13.92
C GLY A 194 9.29 -8.20 -14.60
N LEU A 195 9.09 -8.77 -15.78
CA LEU A 195 7.80 -8.87 -16.45
C LEU A 195 7.08 -10.12 -15.97
N SER A 196 5.75 -10.07 -15.97
CA SER A 196 4.92 -11.22 -15.60
C SER A 196 3.77 -11.37 -16.59
N HIS A 197 3.25 -12.60 -16.70
CA HIS A 197 2.08 -12.94 -17.53
C HIS A 197 2.22 -12.60 -19.02
N TYR A 198 3.45 -12.39 -19.52
CA TYR A 198 3.66 -12.10 -20.95
C TYR A 198 3.34 -13.33 -21.82
N GLU A 199 3.69 -14.53 -21.37
CA GLU A 199 3.41 -15.77 -22.10
C GLU A 199 1.91 -16.08 -22.16
N GLU A 200 1.17 -15.73 -21.10
CA GLU A 200 -0.28 -16.01 -20.99
C GLU A 200 -1.14 -14.96 -21.69
N ILE A 201 -0.87 -13.67 -21.42
CA ILE A 201 -1.73 -12.55 -21.87
C ILE A 201 -1.14 -11.90 -23.13
N GLY A 202 0.14 -12.11 -23.43
CA GLY A 202 0.82 -11.51 -24.57
C GLY A 202 1.04 -10.00 -24.45
N ILE A 203 0.89 -9.44 -23.25
CA ILE A 203 1.11 -8.03 -22.94
C ILE A 203 2.22 -7.93 -21.89
N PRO A 204 3.30 -7.18 -22.13
CA PRO A 204 4.37 -7.05 -21.15
C PRO A 204 3.90 -6.17 -19.98
N ARG A 205 3.69 -6.79 -18.81
CA ARG A 205 3.25 -6.11 -17.59
C ARG A 205 4.39 -6.08 -16.57
N PRO A 206 4.96 -4.91 -16.26
CA PRO A 206 6.02 -4.81 -15.27
C PRO A 206 5.45 -5.03 -13.87
N SER A 207 6.16 -5.83 -13.08
CA SER A 207 5.86 -6.06 -11.66
C SER A 207 6.67 -5.13 -10.75
N SER A 208 7.74 -4.52 -11.26
CA SER A 208 8.71 -3.75 -10.47
C SER A 208 9.22 -4.57 -9.28
N PHE A 209 9.06 -4.04 -8.06
CA PHE A 209 9.31 -4.69 -6.79
C PHE A 209 8.05 -5.30 -6.17
N ALA A 210 6.94 -5.37 -6.91
CA ALA A 210 5.73 -6.05 -6.48
C ALA A 210 5.75 -7.52 -6.92
N HIS A 211 4.91 -8.36 -6.29
CA HIS A 211 4.75 -9.75 -6.74
C HIS A 211 3.96 -9.83 -8.06
N GLU A 212 2.95 -8.95 -8.20
CA GLU A 212 2.06 -8.90 -9.36
C GLU A 212 1.98 -7.47 -9.92
N PRO A 213 1.71 -7.30 -11.22
CA PRO A 213 1.53 -5.98 -11.82
C PRO A 213 0.36 -5.19 -11.24
N ASP A 214 -0.65 -5.86 -10.69
CA ASP A 214 -1.79 -5.23 -10.05
C ASP A 214 -1.36 -4.42 -8.82
N TRP A 215 -0.48 -4.98 -7.99
CA TRP A 215 0.10 -4.30 -6.84
C TRP A 215 1.04 -3.16 -7.25
N TYR A 216 1.77 -3.33 -8.35
CA TYR A 216 2.56 -2.25 -8.94
C TYR A 216 1.67 -1.05 -9.34
N GLY A 217 0.54 -1.32 -10.01
CA GLY A 217 -0.46 -0.31 -10.36
C GLY A 217 -1.03 0.41 -9.14
N LEU A 218 -1.34 -0.33 -8.07
CA LEU A 218 -1.80 0.21 -6.79
C LEU A 218 -0.76 1.15 -6.16
N PHE A 219 0.52 0.74 -6.09
CA PHE A 219 1.58 1.56 -5.47
C PHE A 219 1.85 2.84 -6.26
N ALA A 220 1.89 2.74 -7.60
CA ALA A 220 2.02 3.90 -8.48
C ALA A 220 0.82 4.85 -8.31
N GLY A 221 -0.41 4.33 -8.31
CA GLY A 221 -1.62 5.12 -8.17
C GLY A 221 -1.73 5.81 -6.81
N TYR A 222 -1.33 5.15 -5.73
CA TYR A 222 -1.27 5.75 -4.39
C TYR A 222 -0.37 7.00 -4.39
N SER A 223 0.84 6.92 -4.96
CA SER A 223 1.74 8.07 -5.06
C SER A 223 1.23 9.14 -6.03
N ALA A 224 0.60 8.75 -7.14
CA ALA A 224 -0.02 9.68 -8.09
C ALA A 224 -1.06 10.57 -7.41
N VAL A 225 -1.94 9.99 -6.58
CA VAL A 225 -2.96 10.73 -5.82
C VAL A 225 -2.33 11.79 -4.91
N TRP A 226 -1.25 11.44 -4.20
CA TRP A 226 -0.51 12.41 -3.38
C TRP A 226 0.07 13.56 -4.21
N PHE A 227 0.69 13.27 -5.35
CA PHE A 227 1.21 14.31 -6.23
C PHE A 227 0.12 15.22 -6.80
N VAL A 228 -1.03 14.68 -7.20
CA VAL A 228 -2.18 15.48 -7.65
C VAL A 228 -2.63 16.43 -6.56
N VAL A 229 -2.76 15.96 -5.32
CA VAL A 229 -3.15 16.81 -4.19
C VAL A 229 -2.13 17.93 -3.94
N MET A 230 -0.83 17.61 -3.91
CA MET A 230 0.24 18.61 -3.73
C MET A 230 0.28 19.63 -4.87
N TYR A 231 0.14 19.18 -6.12
CA TYR A 231 0.12 20.02 -7.31
C TYR A 231 -1.04 21.04 -7.27
N LEU A 232 -2.26 20.58 -6.96
CA LEU A 232 -3.44 21.45 -6.90
C LEU A 232 -3.38 22.47 -5.77
N ARG A 233 -2.77 22.08 -4.64
CA ARG A 233 -2.57 22.96 -3.48
C ARG A 233 -1.37 23.88 -3.62
N LYS A 234 -0.55 23.71 -4.67
CA LYS A 234 0.73 24.43 -4.86
C LYS A 234 1.63 24.35 -3.62
N ASP A 235 1.51 23.27 -2.86
CA ASP A 235 2.28 23.10 -1.64
C ASP A 235 3.62 22.45 -1.99
N SER A 236 4.72 23.13 -1.68
CA SER A 236 6.09 22.66 -1.91
C SER A 236 6.82 22.26 -0.63
N ARG A 237 6.08 22.03 0.48
CA ARG A 237 6.63 21.66 1.78
C ARG A 237 7.46 20.38 1.72
N LEU A 238 7.01 19.39 0.96
CA LEU A 238 7.70 18.08 0.86
C LEU A 238 8.68 18.02 -0.32
N PHE A 239 8.29 18.62 -1.46
CA PHE A 239 8.98 18.50 -2.75
C PHE A 239 8.93 19.80 -3.54
N SER A 240 9.88 19.99 -4.46
CA SER A 240 9.81 21.09 -5.43
C SER A 240 8.67 20.85 -6.43
N GLN A 241 8.12 21.93 -7.01
CA GLN A 241 7.04 21.83 -7.99
C GLN A 241 7.43 21.02 -9.23
N LEU A 242 8.69 21.10 -9.66
CA LEU A 242 9.21 20.29 -10.75
C LEU A 242 9.20 18.80 -10.39
N PHE A 243 9.66 18.44 -9.18
CA PHE A 243 9.62 17.05 -8.73
C PHE A 243 8.19 16.52 -8.62
N ILE A 244 7.25 17.35 -8.15
CA ILE A 244 5.83 16.98 -8.10
C ILE A 244 5.32 16.65 -9.50
N LEU A 245 5.60 17.50 -10.51
CA LEU A 245 5.17 17.28 -11.89
C LEU A 245 5.78 16.01 -12.50
N ILE A 246 7.09 15.82 -12.36
CA ILE A 246 7.79 14.65 -12.90
C ILE A 246 7.30 13.37 -12.19
N GLY A 247 7.26 13.38 -10.86
CA GLY A 247 6.78 12.24 -10.07
C GLY A 247 5.35 11.86 -10.39
N MET A 248 4.47 12.85 -10.54
CA MET A 248 3.08 12.65 -10.98
C MET A 248 3.00 12.00 -12.36
N PHE A 249 3.72 12.55 -13.34
CA PHE A 249 3.75 12.02 -14.70
C PHE A 249 4.23 10.57 -14.73
N MET A 250 5.34 10.29 -14.04
CA MET A 250 5.87 8.93 -13.91
C MET A 250 4.84 7.99 -13.28
N CYS A 251 4.21 8.38 -12.17
CA CYS A 251 3.24 7.52 -11.49
C CYS A 251 2.00 7.26 -12.35
N PHE A 252 1.52 8.22 -13.15
CA PHE A 252 0.46 7.96 -14.12
C PHE A 252 0.89 6.96 -15.18
N VAL A 253 2.06 7.15 -15.79
CA VAL A 253 2.61 6.17 -16.74
C VAL A 253 2.70 4.79 -16.09
N GLY A 254 3.17 4.72 -14.83
CA GLY A 254 3.25 3.50 -14.06
C GLY A 254 1.91 2.77 -13.90
N VAL A 255 0.85 3.50 -13.52
CA VAL A 255 -0.51 2.94 -13.43
C VAL A 255 -0.96 2.38 -14.78
N PHE A 256 -0.69 3.07 -15.89
CA PHE A 256 -1.14 2.60 -17.21
C PHE A 256 -0.34 1.40 -17.73
N ILE A 257 0.99 1.41 -17.62
CA ILE A 257 1.80 0.27 -18.07
C ILE A 257 1.55 -0.99 -17.22
N SER A 258 1.06 -0.84 -15.98
CA SER A 258 0.65 -1.98 -15.14
C SER A 258 -0.52 -2.78 -15.74
N MET A 259 -1.33 -2.14 -16.59
CA MET A 259 -2.59 -2.67 -17.13
C MET A 259 -3.59 -3.14 -16.05
N ALA A 260 -3.43 -2.65 -14.82
CA ALA A 260 -4.29 -2.96 -13.69
C ALA A 260 -5.58 -2.12 -13.74
N ARG A 261 -6.67 -2.71 -14.26
CA ARG A 261 -7.97 -2.03 -14.45
C ARG A 261 -8.52 -1.46 -13.13
N ALA A 262 -8.35 -2.19 -12.03
CA ALA A 262 -8.74 -1.75 -10.69
C ALA A 262 -8.03 -0.46 -10.27
N SER A 263 -6.72 -0.36 -10.49
CA SER A 263 -5.93 0.81 -10.11
C SER A 263 -6.23 2.02 -11.00
N ILE A 264 -6.48 1.80 -12.30
CA ILE A 264 -6.94 2.86 -13.22
C ILE A 264 -8.29 3.43 -12.77
N LEU A 265 -9.27 2.56 -12.49
CA LEU A 265 -10.59 2.97 -12.01
C LEU A 265 -10.48 3.72 -10.67
N SER A 266 -9.70 3.19 -9.74
CA SER A 266 -9.47 3.79 -8.42
C SER A 266 -8.85 5.18 -8.53
N LEU A 267 -7.90 5.36 -9.45
CA LEU A 267 -7.26 6.64 -9.70
C LEU A 267 -8.27 7.65 -10.25
N ILE A 268 -9.11 7.25 -11.21
CA ILE A 268 -10.16 8.10 -11.77
C ILE A 268 -11.11 8.55 -10.65
N VAL A 269 -11.61 7.61 -9.83
CA VAL A 269 -12.51 7.93 -8.71
C VAL A 269 -11.85 8.88 -7.70
N ALA A 270 -10.58 8.65 -7.35
CA ALA A 270 -9.86 9.52 -6.43
C ALA A 270 -9.65 10.93 -6.99
N ILE A 271 -9.34 11.08 -8.28
CA ILE A 271 -9.18 12.40 -8.91
C ILE A 271 -10.53 13.11 -9.05
N LEU A 272 -11.60 12.40 -9.42
CA LEU A 272 -12.97 12.95 -9.43
C LEU A 272 -13.37 13.43 -8.03
N PHE A 273 -13.05 12.67 -6.99
CA PHE A 273 -13.26 13.10 -5.61
C PHE A 273 -12.48 14.38 -5.27
N ILE A 274 -11.18 14.44 -5.60
CA ILE A 274 -10.36 15.64 -5.40
C ILE A 274 -10.97 16.84 -6.16
N LEU A 275 -11.45 16.64 -7.38
CA LEU A 275 -12.11 17.66 -8.19
C LEU A 275 -13.37 18.21 -7.53
N ILE A 276 -14.24 17.32 -7.05
CA ILE A 276 -15.49 17.70 -6.36
C ILE A 276 -15.18 18.54 -5.11
N ILE A 277 -14.21 18.10 -4.29
CA ILE A 277 -13.85 18.77 -3.04
C ILE A 277 -13.12 20.10 -3.27
N THR A 278 -12.21 20.15 -4.25
CA THR A 278 -11.39 21.35 -4.50
C THR A 278 -12.05 22.37 -5.42
N LYS A 279 -13.02 21.94 -6.25
CA LYS A 279 -13.63 22.72 -7.34
C LYS A 279 -12.60 23.37 -8.27
N ASN A 280 -11.40 22.78 -8.37
CA ASN A 280 -10.28 23.37 -9.11
C ASN A 280 -10.22 22.82 -10.53
N MET A 281 -10.59 23.63 -11.51
CA MET A 281 -10.56 23.29 -12.94
C MET A 281 -9.17 22.83 -13.44
N ARG A 282 -8.08 23.15 -12.73
CA ARG A 282 -6.74 22.64 -13.08
C ARG A 282 -6.66 21.12 -13.04
N ALA A 283 -7.39 20.45 -12.15
CA ALA A 283 -7.38 18.98 -12.14
C ALA A 283 -8.11 18.39 -13.35
N ILE A 284 -9.09 19.09 -13.92
CA ILE A 284 -9.73 18.68 -15.18
C ILE A 284 -8.72 18.79 -16.32
N LYS A 285 -7.97 19.90 -16.39
CA LYS A 285 -6.88 20.05 -17.38
C LYS A 285 -5.84 18.95 -17.25
N LEU A 286 -5.52 18.56 -16.03
CA LEU A 286 -4.54 17.52 -15.71
C LEU A 286 -5.04 16.14 -16.12
N LEU A 287 -6.29 15.79 -15.79
CA LEU A 287 -6.96 14.58 -16.30
C LEU A 287 -6.97 14.55 -17.82
N ALA A 288 -7.42 15.64 -18.46
CA ALA A 288 -7.46 15.75 -19.91
C ALA A 288 -6.06 15.58 -20.53
N SER A 289 -5.04 16.23 -19.98
CA SER A 289 -3.66 16.05 -20.46
C SER A 289 -3.16 14.62 -20.28
N SER A 290 -3.47 13.96 -19.15
CA SER A 290 -3.08 12.57 -18.94
C SER A 290 -3.80 11.62 -19.91
N ALA A 291 -5.08 11.87 -20.20
CA ALA A 291 -5.84 11.11 -21.19
C ALA A 291 -5.28 11.30 -22.61
N ILE A 292 -4.92 12.53 -22.99
CA ILE A 292 -4.28 12.79 -24.29
C ILE A 292 -2.95 12.06 -24.38
N ILE A 293 -2.10 12.14 -23.36
CA ILE A 293 -0.81 11.43 -23.32
C ILE A 293 -1.00 9.92 -23.45
N MET A 294 -2.01 9.35 -22.78
CA MET A 294 -2.36 7.94 -22.94
C MET A 294 -2.78 7.59 -24.37
N ILE A 295 -3.65 8.39 -24.97
CA ILE A 295 -4.13 8.17 -26.35
C ILE A 295 -2.94 8.20 -27.30
N VAL A 296 -2.06 9.18 -27.16
CA VAL A 296 -0.83 9.29 -27.95
C VAL A 296 0.08 8.08 -27.70
N GLY A 297 0.25 7.66 -26.44
CA GLY A 297 1.04 6.48 -26.10
C GLY A 297 0.48 5.19 -26.72
N ALA A 298 -0.84 5.02 -26.72
CA ALA A 298 -1.52 3.90 -27.36
C ALA A 298 -1.36 3.93 -28.89
N MET A 299 -1.43 5.11 -29.51
CA MET A 299 -1.14 5.28 -30.95
C MET A 299 0.31 4.94 -31.29
N VAL A 300 1.27 5.37 -30.46
CA VAL A 300 2.69 5.02 -30.65
C VAL A 300 2.90 3.52 -30.49
N LEU A 301 2.28 2.90 -29.48
CA LEU A 301 2.34 1.45 -29.30
C LEU A 301 1.77 0.70 -30.50
N PHE A 302 0.64 1.16 -31.06
CA PHE A 302 0.06 0.61 -32.28
C PHE A 302 1.02 0.67 -33.48
N ILE A 303 1.73 1.78 -33.64
CA ILE A 303 2.72 1.96 -34.72
C ILE A 303 3.94 1.06 -34.52
N ILE A 304 4.42 0.90 -33.28
CA ILE A 304 5.63 0.11 -32.99
C ILE A 304 5.34 -1.39 -33.00
N ASN A 305 4.21 -1.82 -32.43
CA ASN A 305 3.83 -3.22 -32.28
C ASN A 305 2.30 -3.37 -32.29
N GLN A 306 1.74 -3.61 -33.48
CA GLN A 306 0.31 -3.76 -33.69
C GLN A 306 -0.28 -4.93 -32.89
N ASP A 307 0.45 -6.05 -32.73
CA ASP A 307 -0.04 -7.23 -32.02
C ASP A 307 -0.25 -6.95 -30.52
N ILE A 308 0.71 -6.29 -29.87
CA ILE A 308 0.57 -5.88 -28.47
C ILE A 308 -0.59 -4.91 -28.33
N PHE A 309 -0.75 -3.96 -29.26
CA PHE A 309 -1.87 -3.03 -29.24
C PHE A 309 -3.22 -3.75 -29.33
N MET A 310 -3.38 -4.71 -30.24
CA MET A 310 -4.64 -5.45 -30.38
C MET A 310 -4.97 -6.20 -29.09
N LYS A 311 -4.00 -6.84 -28.44
CA LYS A 311 -4.20 -7.50 -27.14
C LYS A 311 -4.61 -6.51 -26.04
N VAL A 312 -4.00 -5.32 -26.01
CA VAL A 312 -4.39 -4.26 -25.09
C VAL A 312 -5.82 -3.79 -25.38
N TYR A 313 -6.15 -3.55 -26.65
CA TYR A 313 -7.49 -3.16 -27.08
C TYR A 313 -8.53 -4.19 -26.65
N ASP A 314 -8.27 -5.48 -26.88
CA ASP A 314 -9.21 -6.55 -26.53
C ASP A 314 -9.44 -6.64 -25.01
N ARG A 315 -8.40 -6.38 -24.20
CA ARG A 315 -8.51 -6.35 -22.73
C ARG A 315 -9.41 -5.21 -22.22
N PHE A 316 -9.47 -4.09 -22.94
CA PHE A 316 -10.28 -2.91 -22.57
C PHE A 316 -11.63 -2.84 -23.29
N ASN A 317 -11.80 -3.54 -24.41
CA ASN A 317 -13.05 -3.54 -25.17
C ASN A 317 -14.11 -4.39 -24.43
N PRO A 318 -15.24 -3.82 -24.01
CA PRO A 318 -16.27 -4.56 -23.29
C PRO A 318 -16.74 -5.84 -24.02
N SER A 319 -16.75 -5.86 -25.35
CA SER A 319 -17.22 -7.02 -26.12
C SER A 319 -16.25 -8.20 -26.11
N THR A 320 -14.94 -7.96 -25.98
CA THR A 320 -13.90 -9.01 -26.01
C THR A 320 -13.20 -9.18 -24.65
N SER A 321 -13.38 -8.25 -23.72
CA SER A 321 -12.74 -8.27 -22.40
C SER A 321 -13.18 -9.42 -21.50
N LEU A 322 -14.39 -9.95 -21.72
CA LEU A 322 -14.87 -11.14 -21.03
C LEU A 322 -14.18 -12.40 -21.56
N GLU A 323 -13.84 -12.44 -22.85
CA GLU A 323 -13.17 -13.59 -23.50
C GLU A 323 -11.65 -13.57 -23.28
N THR A 324 -11.04 -12.39 -23.24
CA THR A 324 -9.58 -12.23 -23.07
C THR A 324 -9.10 -12.23 -21.62
N ASP A 325 -10.02 -12.09 -20.65
CA ASP A 325 -9.71 -12.13 -19.21
C ASP A 325 -10.53 -13.21 -18.49
N GLN A 326 -11.05 -14.22 -19.22
CA GLN A 326 -11.89 -15.32 -18.69
C GLN A 326 -11.32 -15.86 -17.37
N GLY A 327 -10.00 -16.15 -17.33
CA GLY A 327 -9.35 -16.61 -16.10
C GLY A 327 -9.54 -15.67 -14.90
N ALA A 328 -9.29 -14.37 -15.02
CA ALA A 328 -9.31 -13.46 -13.88
C ALA A 328 -10.71 -12.92 -13.54
N ALA A 329 -11.54 -12.64 -14.54
CA ALA A 329 -12.90 -12.15 -14.34
C ALA A 329 -13.83 -13.27 -13.82
N ASP A 330 -13.79 -14.45 -14.44
CA ASP A 330 -14.61 -15.59 -14.01
C ASP A 330 -14.16 -16.06 -12.63
N SER A 331 -12.85 -16.06 -12.36
CA SER A 331 -12.33 -16.39 -11.03
C SER A 331 -12.82 -15.43 -9.94
N ARG A 332 -12.87 -14.12 -10.21
CA ARG A 332 -13.43 -13.14 -9.26
C ARG A 332 -14.92 -13.33 -9.06
N PHE A 333 -15.67 -13.56 -10.14
CA PHE A 333 -17.12 -13.79 -10.05
C PHE A 333 -17.44 -15.08 -9.29
N ALA A 334 -16.74 -16.17 -9.62
CA ALA A 334 -16.83 -17.46 -8.92
C ALA A 334 -16.46 -17.31 -7.43
N SER A 335 -15.43 -16.52 -7.11
CA SER A 335 -15.06 -16.22 -5.72
C SER A 335 -16.15 -15.45 -4.96
N ILE A 336 -16.80 -14.47 -5.61
CA ILE A 336 -17.93 -13.73 -5.05
C ILE A 336 -19.10 -14.68 -4.80
N GLN A 337 -19.45 -15.51 -5.78
CA GLN A 337 -20.55 -16.47 -5.67
C GLN A 337 -20.30 -17.47 -4.53
N LEU A 338 -19.08 -18.02 -4.45
CA LEU A 338 -18.69 -18.93 -3.38
C LEU A 338 -18.81 -18.27 -2.00
N MET A 339 -18.36 -17.02 -1.85
CA MET A 339 -18.53 -16.28 -0.60
C MET A 339 -20.01 -16.06 -0.26
N LEU A 340 -20.84 -15.71 -1.24
CA LEU A 340 -22.28 -15.50 -1.06
C LEU A 340 -23.01 -16.79 -0.64
N ASP A 341 -22.57 -17.95 -1.11
CA ASP A 341 -23.17 -19.24 -0.75
C ASP A 341 -22.74 -19.73 0.65
N TYR A 342 -21.55 -19.33 1.12
CA TYR A 342 -21.03 -19.70 2.43
C TYR A 342 -21.37 -18.71 3.54
N ILE A 343 -21.62 -17.43 3.25
CA ILE A 343 -22.04 -16.45 4.26
C ILE A 343 -23.31 -16.89 5.03
N PRO A 344 -24.36 -17.42 4.40
CA PRO A 344 -25.56 -17.91 5.08
C PRO A 344 -25.32 -19.05 6.07
N LYS A 345 -24.20 -19.80 5.95
CA LYS A 345 -23.87 -20.90 6.87
C LYS A 345 -23.54 -20.37 8.28
N HIS A 346 -22.86 -19.23 8.36
CA HIS A 346 -22.42 -18.63 9.63
C HIS A 346 -22.50 -17.09 9.58
N PRO A 347 -23.70 -16.49 9.44
CA PRO A 347 -23.85 -15.08 9.07
C PRO A 347 -23.34 -14.10 10.16
N LEU A 348 -23.46 -14.46 11.43
CA LEU A 348 -23.07 -13.57 12.54
C LEU A 348 -21.56 -13.56 12.79
N VAL A 349 -20.91 -14.72 12.67
CA VAL A 349 -19.53 -14.96 13.14
C VAL A 349 -18.54 -15.32 12.04
N GLY A 350 -19.02 -15.52 10.80
CA GLY A 350 -18.20 -15.84 9.64
C GLY A 350 -17.76 -17.30 9.60
N ASN A 351 -17.04 -17.67 8.54
CA ASN A 351 -16.57 -19.02 8.25
C ASN A 351 -15.09 -19.25 8.67
N GLY A 352 -14.49 -18.26 9.32
CA GLY A 352 -13.09 -18.28 9.72
C GLY A 352 -12.15 -17.67 8.69
N SER A 353 -11.21 -16.86 9.18
CA SER A 353 -10.32 -16.13 8.30
C SER A 353 -9.37 -17.06 7.54
N GLY A 354 -9.19 -16.77 6.26
CA GLY A 354 -8.33 -17.58 5.39
C GLY A 354 -9.01 -18.81 4.79
N GLY A 355 -10.26 -19.13 5.19
CA GLY A 355 -10.99 -20.28 4.66
C GLY A 355 -11.20 -20.27 3.14
N MET A 356 -11.19 -19.08 2.51
CA MET A 356 -11.27 -18.99 1.05
C MET A 356 -10.06 -19.60 0.34
N SER A 357 -8.86 -19.52 0.92
CA SER A 357 -7.66 -20.09 0.31
C SER A 357 -7.79 -21.60 0.20
N GLU A 358 -8.20 -22.26 1.28
CA GLU A 358 -8.54 -23.69 1.30
C GLU A 358 -9.67 -24.03 0.32
N LEU A 359 -10.80 -23.31 0.35
CA LEU A 359 -11.93 -23.61 -0.54
C LEU A 359 -11.54 -23.51 -2.03
N SER A 360 -10.75 -22.49 -2.39
CA SER A 360 -10.33 -22.27 -3.78
C SER A 360 -9.42 -23.36 -4.34
N MET A 361 -8.77 -24.14 -3.47
CA MET A 361 -7.88 -25.23 -3.86
C MET A 361 -8.62 -26.58 -4.01
N ARG A 362 -9.86 -26.68 -3.54
CA ARG A 362 -10.60 -27.95 -3.62
C ARG A 362 -11.18 -28.19 -5.01
N ASP A 363 -10.96 -29.39 -5.52
CA ASP A 363 -11.37 -29.77 -6.88
C ASP A 363 -12.89 -29.75 -7.05
N ASP A 364 -13.65 -30.19 -6.06
CA ASP A 364 -15.12 -30.15 -6.09
C ASP A 364 -15.65 -28.72 -6.22
N ILE A 365 -15.10 -27.78 -5.45
CA ILE A 365 -15.44 -26.37 -5.52
C ILE A 365 -15.02 -25.76 -6.86
N ARG A 366 -13.82 -26.07 -7.37
CA ARG A 366 -13.37 -25.57 -8.68
C ARG A 366 -14.25 -26.08 -9.82
N GLN A 367 -14.70 -27.33 -9.75
CA GLN A 367 -15.64 -27.88 -10.73
C GLN A 367 -17.02 -27.21 -10.65
N GLU A 368 -17.53 -26.97 -9.44
CA GLU A 368 -18.84 -26.35 -9.23
C GLU A 368 -18.88 -24.88 -9.67
N TYR A 369 -17.86 -24.09 -9.33
CA TYR A 369 -17.92 -22.62 -9.48
C TYR A 369 -17.18 -22.08 -10.71
N ILE A 370 -16.20 -22.81 -11.26
CA ILE A 370 -15.39 -22.35 -12.40
C ILE A 370 -15.09 -23.46 -13.41
N TYR A 371 -15.87 -24.54 -13.41
CA TYR A 371 -15.76 -25.64 -14.39
C TYR A 371 -14.35 -26.25 -14.49
N GLY A 372 -13.65 -26.33 -13.36
CA GLY A 372 -12.28 -26.85 -13.28
C GLY A 372 -11.16 -25.82 -13.55
N GLY A 373 -11.52 -24.58 -13.90
CA GLY A 373 -10.56 -23.47 -14.00
C GLY A 373 -9.89 -23.12 -12.67
N GLU A 374 -8.97 -22.16 -12.69
CA GLU A 374 -8.28 -21.71 -11.48
C GLU A 374 -9.09 -20.65 -10.73
N LEU A 375 -9.46 -20.98 -9.49
CA LEU A 375 -9.90 -19.96 -8.54
C LEU A 375 -8.68 -19.25 -8.00
N ASN A 376 -8.77 -17.93 -7.89
CA ASN A 376 -7.68 -17.12 -7.40
C ASN A 376 -7.54 -17.41 -5.91
N ALA A 377 -6.68 -18.38 -5.59
CA ALA A 377 -6.37 -18.81 -4.24
C ALA A 377 -5.56 -17.76 -3.48
N GLY A 378 -5.12 -16.72 -4.19
CA GLY A 378 -4.45 -15.57 -3.64
C GLY A 378 -5.30 -14.94 -2.53
N LYS A 379 -4.61 -14.50 -1.47
CA LYS A 379 -5.18 -13.81 -0.29
C LYS A 379 -5.87 -12.47 -0.63
N GLY A 380 -6.10 -12.19 -1.91
CA GLY A 380 -6.76 -11.04 -2.49
C GLY A 380 -8.06 -11.42 -3.21
N ASN A 381 -9.04 -11.95 -2.47
CA ASN A 381 -10.40 -12.15 -2.98
C ASN A 381 -10.97 -10.87 -3.60
N ALA A 382 -11.92 -11.05 -4.52
CA ALA A 382 -12.75 -9.95 -4.97
C ALA A 382 -13.59 -9.41 -3.80
N ASN A 383 -13.67 -8.09 -3.68
CA ASN A 383 -14.43 -7.36 -2.66
C ASN A 383 -13.98 -7.56 -1.20
N ILE A 384 -13.27 -6.55 -0.67
CA ILE A 384 -12.85 -6.50 0.74
C ILE A 384 -14.01 -6.64 1.75
N PHE A 385 -15.16 -6.02 1.51
CA PHE A 385 -16.28 -6.07 2.44
C PHE A 385 -16.91 -7.46 2.50
N LEU A 386 -17.07 -8.08 1.33
CA LEU A 386 -17.55 -9.45 1.22
C LEU A 386 -16.57 -10.42 1.87
N THR A 387 -15.26 -10.21 1.69
CA THR A 387 -14.23 -11.02 2.34
C THR A 387 -14.29 -10.90 3.85
N VAL A 388 -14.43 -9.68 4.41
CA VAL A 388 -14.56 -9.49 5.86
C VAL A 388 -15.85 -10.13 6.38
N LEU A 389 -16.96 -9.99 5.65
CA LEU A 389 -18.24 -10.62 6.00
C LEU A 389 -18.13 -12.16 5.97
N PHE A 390 -17.45 -12.72 4.98
CA PHE A 390 -17.18 -14.15 4.89
C PHE A 390 -16.29 -14.62 6.05
N ASP A 391 -15.17 -13.94 6.32
CA ASP A 391 -14.17 -14.34 7.32
C ASP A 391 -14.71 -14.22 8.77
N THR A 392 -15.46 -13.15 9.06
CA THR A 392 -15.79 -12.71 10.43
C THR A 392 -17.27 -12.44 10.70
N GLY A 393 -18.12 -12.61 9.70
CA GLY A 393 -19.55 -12.38 9.81
C GLY A 393 -19.93 -10.91 9.99
N ILE A 394 -21.21 -10.68 10.27
CA ILE A 394 -21.77 -9.34 10.50
C ILE A 394 -21.05 -8.63 11.64
N ILE A 395 -20.65 -9.35 12.71
CA ILE A 395 -19.97 -8.76 13.87
C ILE A 395 -18.64 -8.14 13.44
N GLY A 396 -17.77 -8.90 12.78
CA GLY A 396 -16.49 -8.38 12.33
C GLY A 396 -16.62 -7.32 11.25
N LEU A 397 -17.60 -7.43 10.33
CA LEU A 397 -17.90 -6.39 9.34
C LEU A 397 -18.28 -5.06 10.02
N ILE A 398 -19.13 -5.08 11.04
CA ILE A 398 -19.50 -3.85 11.78
C ILE A 398 -18.26 -3.22 12.41
N ILE A 399 -17.40 -4.00 13.07
CA ILE A 399 -16.17 -3.47 13.69
C ILE A 399 -15.24 -2.91 12.61
N PHE A 400 -15.12 -3.57 11.47
CA PHE A 400 -14.33 -3.10 10.33
C PHE A 400 -14.86 -1.75 9.79
N LEU A 401 -16.18 -1.61 9.63
CA LEU A 401 -16.81 -0.34 9.24
C LEU A 401 -16.59 0.76 10.29
N LEU A 402 -16.56 0.42 11.58
CA LEU A 402 -16.20 1.36 12.65
C LEU A 402 -14.74 1.81 12.55
N ILE A 403 -13.80 0.93 12.18
CA ILE A 403 -12.40 1.30 11.92
C ILE A 403 -12.32 2.31 10.77
N LEU A 404 -12.99 2.04 9.64
CA LEU A 404 -13.04 2.95 8.49
C LEU A 404 -13.69 4.29 8.84
N GLY A 405 -14.84 4.25 9.54
CA GLY A 405 -15.54 5.45 10.00
C GLY A 405 -14.70 6.28 10.98
N ARG A 406 -13.97 5.62 11.89
CA ARG A 406 -13.05 6.29 12.82
C ARG A 406 -11.87 6.93 12.10
N ALA A 407 -11.30 6.25 11.10
CA ALA A 407 -10.24 6.80 10.26
C ALA A 407 -10.73 8.04 9.48
N ALA A 408 -11.89 7.96 8.84
CA ALA A 408 -12.52 9.09 8.15
C ALA A 408 -12.77 10.26 9.11
N TRP A 409 -13.33 10.00 10.29
CA TRP A 409 -13.54 11.01 11.32
C TRP A 409 -12.24 11.69 11.75
N MET A 410 -11.16 10.92 11.97
CA MET A 410 -9.85 11.48 12.31
C MET A 410 -9.37 12.45 11.23
N ILE A 411 -9.46 12.06 9.95
CA ILE A 411 -9.03 12.93 8.85
C ILE A 411 -9.89 14.19 8.78
N LEU A 412 -11.21 14.06 8.85
CA LEU A 412 -12.15 15.19 8.79
C LEU A 412 -11.97 16.17 9.97
N SER A 413 -11.65 15.67 11.16
CA SER A 413 -11.46 16.51 12.35
C SER A 413 -10.23 17.43 12.30
N VAL A 414 -9.25 17.09 11.44
CA VAL A 414 -8.05 17.90 11.18
C VAL A 414 -8.05 18.51 9.79
N TYR A 415 -9.15 18.36 9.04
CA TYR A 415 -9.27 18.92 7.71
C TYR A 415 -9.29 20.45 7.78
N HIS A 416 -8.41 21.07 7.00
CA HIS A 416 -8.40 22.50 6.78
C HIS A 416 -8.15 22.78 5.30
N LYS A 417 -8.87 23.74 4.71
CA LYS A 417 -8.82 23.99 3.25
C LYS A 417 -7.43 24.35 2.75
N SER A 418 -6.59 24.97 3.59
CA SER A 418 -5.20 25.33 3.23
C SER A 418 -4.22 24.17 3.32
N ASN A 419 -4.61 23.05 3.93
CA ASN A 419 -3.70 21.96 4.24
C ASN A 419 -3.93 20.78 3.30
N PHE A 420 -2.88 20.39 2.58
CA PHE A 420 -2.95 19.30 1.61
C PHE A 420 -2.98 17.91 2.27
N ILE A 421 -2.44 17.75 3.48
CA ILE A 421 -2.25 16.44 4.11
C ILE A 421 -3.58 15.71 4.36
N PRO A 422 -4.61 16.30 5.00
CA PRO A 422 -5.90 15.64 5.19
C PRO A 422 -6.61 15.30 3.87
N LEU A 423 -6.50 16.17 2.85
CA LEU A 423 -7.06 15.87 1.53
C LEU A 423 -6.33 14.69 0.86
N GLY A 424 -5.00 14.63 1.00
CA GLY A 424 -4.19 13.51 0.54
C GLY A 424 -4.59 12.20 1.19
N PHE A 425 -4.81 12.20 2.52
CA PHE A 425 -5.32 11.03 3.22
C PHE A 425 -6.70 10.60 2.75
N LEU A 426 -7.67 11.52 2.61
CA LEU A 426 -9.01 11.17 2.10
C LEU A 426 -8.93 10.56 0.70
N ALA A 427 -8.21 11.22 -0.22
CA ALA A 427 -8.13 10.76 -1.60
C ALA A 427 -7.40 9.41 -1.72
N ALA A 428 -6.29 9.22 -0.98
CA ALA A 428 -5.55 7.97 -0.98
C ALA A 428 -6.33 6.83 -0.30
N SER A 429 -7.11 7.12 0.77
CA SER A 429 -8.02 6.14 1.39
C SER A 429 -9.13 5.72 0.42
N ILE A 430 -9.72 6.66 -0.34
CA ILE A 430 -10.71 6.34 -1.38
C ILE A 430 -10.08 5.49 -2.48
N PHE A 431 -8.89 5.86 -2.95
CA PHE A 431 -8.14 5.08 -3.94
C PHE A 431 -7.94 3.63 -3.47
N ILE A 432 -7.42 3.43 -2.25
CA ILE A 432 -7.21 2.09 -1.67
C ILE A 432 -8.53 1.33 -1.56
N LEU A 433 -9.60 1.96 -1.08
CA LEU A 433 -10.88 1.29 -0.90
C LEU A 433 -11.50 0.85 -2.23
N VAL A 434 -11.43 1.67 -3.27
CA VAL A 434 -11.92 1.28 -4.60
C VAL A 434 -11.07 0.13 -5.17
N ASP A 435 -9.75 0.18 -5.03
CA ASP A 435 -8.86 -0.87 -5.57
C ASP A 435 -9.10 -2.21 -4.85
N PHE A 436 -9.27 -2.17 -3.53
CA PHE A 436 -9.52 -3.35 -2.71
C PHE A 436 -10.93 -3.94 -2.88
N ASN A 437 -11.81 -3.31 -3.66
CA ASN A 437 -13.00 -4.01 -4.15
C ASN A 437 -12.67 -5.05 -5.23
N PHE A 438 -11.47 -5.00 -5.83
CA PHE A 438 -11.04 -5.92 -6.89
C PHE A 438 -9.81 -6.73 -6.51
N ASN A 439 -8.90 -6.15 -5.72
CA ASN A 439 -7.61 -6.73 -5.35
C ASN A 439 -7.42 -6.58 -3.83
N ASN A 440 -8.13 -7.37 -3.01
CA ASN A 440 -8.12 -7.21 -1.55
C ASN A 440 -6.70 -7.26 -0.96
N GLY A 441 -6.09 -6.09 -0.77
CA GLY A 441 -4.74 -5.90 -0.27
C GLY A 441 -4.71 -5.47 1.19
N PHE A 442 -5.79 -5.65 1.95
CA PHE A 442 -5.88 -5.15 3.33
C PHE A 442 -4.79 -5.71 4.26
N ARG A 443 -4.27 -6.90 3.93
CA ARG A 443 -3.18 -7.58 4.63
C ARG A 443 -1.78 -7.02 4.27
N MET A 444 -1.69 -5.99 3.43
CA MET A 444 -0.42 -5.38 3.07
C MET A 444 0.07 -4.36 4.09
N GLY A 445 1.38 -4.39 4.41
CA GLY A 445 1.99 -3.50 5.39
C GLY A 445 1.75 -2.02 5.12
N PHE A 446 1.75 -1.58 3.86
CA PHE A 446 1.56 -0.17 3.52
C PHE A 446 0.17 0.37 3.93
N VAL A 447 -0.86 -0.47 3.99
CA VAL A 447 -2.22 -0.07 4.41
C VAL A 447 -2.22 0.30 5.89
N TRP A 448 -1.54 -0.52 6.69
CA TRP A 448 -1.37 -0.32 8.12
C TRP A 448 -0.46 0.88 8.41
N PHE A 449 0.55 1.08 7.56
CA PHE A 449 1.38 2.27 7.58
C PHE A 449 0.59 3.54 7.25
N HIS A 450 -0.29 3.48 6.25
CA HIS A 450 -1.19 4.58 5.90
C HIS A 450 -2.14 4.93 7.07
N ALA A 451 -2.74 3.92 7.70
CA ALA A 451 -3.56 4.11 8.90
C ALA A 451 -2.74 4.74 10.06
N ALA A 452 -1.48 4.33 10.23
CA ALA A 452 -0.58 4.90 11.23
C ALA A 452 -0.24 6.37 10.93
N LEU A 453 -0.05 6.74 9.67
CA LEU A 453 0.15 8.13 9.25
C LEU A 453 -1.07 9.00 9.58
N ILE A 454 -2.28 8.53 9.26
CA ILE A 454 -3.54 9.23 9.60
C ILE A 454 -3.62 9.47 11.11
N ALA A 455 -3.45 8.40 11.90
CA ALA A 455 -3.57 8.46 13.35
C ALA A 455 -2.50 9.38 13.98
N SER A 456 -1.26 9.27 13.51
CA SER A 456 -0.14 10.11 13.99
C SER A 456 -0.39 11.59 13.69
N TYR A 457 -0.83 11.90 12.47
CA TYR A 457 -1.13 13.26 12.07
C TYR A 457 -2.24 13.87 12.92
N PHE A 458 -3.33 13.13 13.13
CA PHE A 458 -4.43 13.53 14.00
C PHE A 458 -3.96 13.86 15.43
N LEU A 459 -3.16 12.98 16.03
CA LEU A 459 -2.64 13.18 17.38
C LEU A 459 -1.70 14.39 17.46
N LEU A 460 -0.83 14.59 16.46
CA LEU A 460 0.11 15.72 16.40
C LEU A 460 -0.62 17.07 16.31
N ILE A 461 -1.64 17.18 15.45
CA ILE A 461 -2.42 18.41 15.33
C ILE A 461 -3.24 18.69 16.59
N ARG A 462 -3.79 17.67 17.26
CA ARG A 462 -4.47 17.87 18.55
C ARG A 462 -3.51 18.32 19.65
N LYS A 463 -2.28 17.79 19.66
CA LYS A 463 -1.22 18.22 20.60
C LYS A 463 -0.89 19.69 20.40
N GLU A 464 -0.73 20.13 19.16
CA GLU A 464 -0.45 21.53 18.81
C GLU A 464 -1.59 22.48 19.21
N LYS A 465 -2.84 22.14 18.89
CA LYS A 465 -4.03 22.91 19.30
C LYS A 465 -4.12 23.05 20.83
N ARG A 466 -3.84 21.98 21.59
CA ARG A 466 -3.83 22.03 23.06
C ARG A 466 -2.75 22.95 23.60
N ARG A 467 -1.55 22.94 23.01
CA ARG A 467 -0.44 23.84 23.42
C ARG A 467 -0.79 25.31 23.19
N LEU A 468 -1.45 25.64 22.08
CA LEU A 468 -1.89 27.01 21.80
C LEU A 468 -2.94 27.49 22.81
N ASN A 469 -3.88 26.63 23.20
CA ASN A 469 -4.92 26.98 24.17
C ASN A 469 -4.40 27.13 25.61
N THR A 470 -3.22 26.61 25.94
CA THR A 470 -2.61 26.74 27.28
C THR A 470 -1.77 28.00 27.46
N ILE A 471 -1.49 28.76 26.38
CA ILE A 471 -0.80 30.04 26.48
C ILE A 471 -1.83 31.07 26.95
N PRO A 472 -1.67 31.71 28.13
CA PRO A 472 -2.61 32.72 28.62
C PRO A 472 -2.72 33.84 27.59
N GLY A 473 -3.94 34.26 27.25
CA GLY A 473 -4.25 35.20 26.16
C GLY A 473 -3.72 36.64 26.30
N GLY A 474 -2.67 36.87 27.11
CA GLY A 474 -2.07 38.18 27.35
C GLY A 474 -0.79 38.50 26.54
N GLU A 475 -0.23 37.55 25.78
CA GLU A 475 1.06 37.73 25.09
C GLU A 475 1.01 37.61 23.56
N LEU A 476 -0.16 37.45 22.94
CA LEU A 476 -0.28 37.30 21.47
C LEU A 476 -0.69 38.59 20.72
N ASP A 477 -0.97 39.67 21.45
CA ASP A 477 -1.35 41.00 20.90
C ASP A 477 -0.25 42.08 21.10
N ARG A 478 1.01 41.69 21.35
CA ARG A 478 2.19 42.57 21.29
C ARG A 478 3.22 41.96 20.35
#